data_AF-A0A8H4T176-F1
#
_entry.id   AF-A0A8H4T176-F1
#
_cell.length_a   1.000
_cell.length_b   1.000
_cell.length_c   1.000
_cell.angle_alpha   90.00
_cell.angle_beta   90.00
_cell.angle_gamma   90.00
#
_symmetry.space_group_name_H-M   'P 1'
#
loop_
_entity.id
_entity.type
_entity.pdbx_description
1 polymer ?
#
loop_
_entity_poly.entity_id
_entity_poly.type
_entity_poly.pdbx_seq_one_letter_code
_entity_poly.pdbx_strand_id
1 'polypeptide(L)'
;YWKSVKVGDFVRLYNGDQIPADIVILSSSDHDGACNIETKNLDGETNLKVRQALNGGRRVKHARDCEKTEFFIESEPPHQNLHNYSAAIRWQQRDENAPNGTPKDMVEPIGINNLLLRGCSLQNTEWVLGVVVYTGPETKIMLNSGETPTKRPALARAMNFQVIPNFTILFILCLVTGIVNGVSWASLGSWTFFEFGSYGGSPPVEGIVAFFAGLILFQNFVPISLYITLEIIRSVQALFIFYDLDMVYQRLNMACVPRTWNISDDVGQIEYIFSDKTGTLTQNAME
;
A
#
# COMPACT_ATOMS: atom_id res chain seq x y z
N TYR A 1 19.05 7.06 -9.75
CA TYR A 1 17.58 6.99 -9.50
C TYR A 1 17.35 6.34 -8.14
N TRP A 2 16.23 6.60 -7.45
CA TRP A 2 16.01 6.01 -6.11
C TRP A 2 16.08 4.48 -6.09
N LYS A 3 15.62 3.82 -7.15
CA LYS A 3 15.69 2.36 -7.32
C LYS A 3 17.11 1.76 -7.33
N SER A 4 18.14 2.58 -7.55
CA SER A 4 19.54 2.10 -7.59
C SER A 4 20.29 2.34 -6.28
N VAL A 5 19.66 3.00 -5.30
CA VAL A 5 20.25 3.28 -4.00
C VAL A 5 20.30 1.98 -3.19
N LYS A 6 21.48 1.61 -2.71
CA LYS A 6 21.71 0.43 -1.87
C LYS A 6 22.23 0.84 -0.50
N VAL A 7 22.10 -0.08 0.46
CA VAL A 7 22.68 0.09 1.80
C VAL A 7 24.20 0.26 1.67
N GLY A 8 24.75 1.26 2.35
CA GLY A 8 26.16 1.62 2.31
C GLY A 8 26.56 2.62 1.21
N ASP A 9 25.65 2.98 0.30
CA ASP A 9 25.95 4.01 -0.71
C ASP A 9 26.07 5.39 -0.05
N PHE A 10 27.05 6.17 -0.52
CA PHE A 10 27.14 7.60 -0.22
C PHE A 10 26.13 8.36 -1.07
N VAL A 11 25.32 9.19 -0.42
CA VAL A 11 24.31 10.03 -1.07
C VAL A 11 24.56 11.48 -0.72
N ARG A 12 24.53 12.32 -1.75
CA ARG A 12 24.52 13.79 -1.61
C ARG A 12 23.13 14.30 -1.94
N LEU A 13 22.54 15.03 -1.01
CA LEU A 13 21.24 15.67 -1.14
C LEU A 13 21.44 17.18 -1.21
N TYR A 14 20.61 17.88 -1.99
CA TYR A 14 20.62 19.33 -2.11
C TYR A 14 19.37 19.96 -1.48
N ASN A 15 19.41 21.28 -1.31
CA ASN A 15 18.26 22.01 -0.75
C ASN A 15 16.98 21.76 -1.56
N GLY A 16 15.89 21.39 -0.88
CA GLY A 16 14.61 21.06 -1.49
C GLY A 16 14.48 19.62 -1.99
N ASP A 17 15.55 18.80 -1.93
CA ASP A 17 15.47 17.40 -2.32
C ASP A 17 14.71 16.56 -1.29
N GLN A 18 13.89 15.63 -1.80
CA GLN A 18 13.25 14.63 -0.97
C GLN A 18 14.22 13.48 -0.67
N ILE A 19 14.26 13.09 0.60
CA ILE A 19 15.18 12.05 1.09
C ILE A 19 14.74 10.67 0.57
N PRO A 20 15.60 9.93 -0.17
CA PRO A 20 15.21 8.70 -0.88
C PRO A 20 15.11 7.46 0.02
N ALA A 21 15.86 7.42 1.12
CA ALA A 21 16.07 6.28 1.99
C ALA A 21 16.45 6.78 3.39
N ASP A 22 16.53 5.91 4.40
CA ASP A 22 16.98 6.35 5.73
C ASP A 22 18.51 6.49 5.73
N ILE A 23 19.00 7.71 5.93
CA ILE A 23 20.40 8.10 5.70
C ILE A 23 20.99 8.69 6.98
N VAL A 24 22.17 8.23 7.38
CA VAL A 24 22.95 8.83 8.47
C VAL A 24 23.80 9.98 7.93
N ILE A 25 23.76 11.12 8.61
CA ILE A 25 24.43 12.35 8.19
C ILE A 25 25.92 12.27 8.55
N LEU A 26 26.78 12.33 7.53
CA LEU A 26 28.23 12.44 7.72
C LEU A 26 28.68 13.90 7.81
N SER A 27 28.17 14.73 6.91
CA SER A 27 28.61 16.11 6.77
C SER A 27 27.52 16.98 6.14
N SER A 28 27.53 18.27 6.43
CA SER A 28 26.58 19.27 5.95
C SER A 28 27.33 20.46 5.38
N SER A 29 26.65 21.29 4.59
CA SER A 29 27.18 22.57 4.12
C SER A 29 27.51 23.53 5.26
N ASP A 30 26.78 23.43 6.38
CA ASP A 30 26.99 24.26 7.55
C ASP A 30 28.24 23.82 8.36
N HIS A 31 28.96 24.79 8.93
CA HIS A 31 30.22 24.53 9.63
C HIS A 31 30.00 23.72 10.93
N ASP A 32 28.85 23.90 11.56
CA ASP A 32 28.45 23.16 12.77
C ASP A 32 27.83 21.79 12.46
N GLY A 33 27.72 21.44 11.17
CA GLY A 33 27.14 20.19 10.71
C GLY A 33 25.62 20.13 10.88
N ALA A 34 24.96 21.25 11.14
CA ALA A 34 23.51 21.30 11.24
C ALA A 34 22.86 21.18 9.85
N CYS A 35 21.70 20.55 9.78
CA CYS A 35 20.84 20.55 8.61
C CYS A 35 19.38 20.57 9.05
N ASN A 36 18.53 21.22 8.27
CA ASN A 36 17.12 21.35 8.60
C ASN A 36 16.29 20.44 7.71
N ILE A 37 15.37 19.70 8.32
CA ILE A 37 14.42 18.86 7.60
C ILE A 37 12.99 19.28 7.86
N GLU A 38 12.17 19.15 6.84
CA GLU A 38 10.73 19.28 6.91
C GLU A 38 10.11 17.89 7.07
N THR A 39 9.40 17.67 8.18
CA THR A 39 8.78 16.38 8.53
C THR A 39 7.27 16.34 8.30
N LYS A 40 6.70 17.34 7.60
CA LYS A 40 5.25 17.41 7.31
C LYS A 40 4.65 16.11 6.76
N ASN A 41 5.41 15.37 5.95
CA ASN A 41 4.95 14.11 5.37
C ASN A 41 4.94 12.91 6.34
N LEU A 42 5.62 13.00 7.49
CA LEU A 42 5.73 11.92 8.47
C LEU A 42 4.85 12.15 9.69
N ASP A 43 4.87 13.36 10.26
CA ASP A 43 4.19 13.69 11.52
C ASP A 43 3.25 14.90 11.43
N GLY A 44 3.13 15.53 10.26
CA GLY A 44 2.30 16.72 10.09
C GLY A 44 2.82 17.94 10.83
N GLU A 45 4.04 17.93 11.35
CA GLU A 45 4.63 19.12 11.98
C GLU A 45 5.13 20.09 10.90
N THR A 46 4.79 21.38 11.04
CA THR A 46 5.19 22.44 10.11
C THR A 46 6.57 23.02 10.39
N ASN A 47 7.09 22.79 11.60
CA ASN A 47 8.39 23.28 12.03
C ASN A 47 9.52 22.50 11.36
N LEU A 48 10.57 23.23 10.99
CA LEU A 48 11.81 22.61 10.54
C LEU A 48 12.50 21.96 11.74
N LYS A 49 12.82 20.67 11.63
CA LYS A 49 13.59 19.94 12.65
C LYS A 49 15.06 20.01 12.31
N VAL A 50 15.87 20.43 13.29
CA VAL A 50 17.33 20.43 13.17
C VAL A 50 17.86 19.01 13.36
N ARG A 51 18.70 18.56 12.44
CA ARG A 51 19.49 17.34 12.52
C ARG A 51 20.97 17.68 12.45
N GLN A 52 21.81 16.83 13.01
CA GLN A 52 23.23 17.12 13.12
C GLN A 52 24.09 16.01 12.53
N ALA A 53 25.13 16.42 11.80
CA ALA A 53 26.16 15.53 11.29
C ALA A 53 27.01 14.94 12.42
N LEU A 54 27.54 13.74 12.18
CA LEU A 54 28.48 13.08 13.07
C LEU A 54 29.75 13.93 13.25
N ASN A 55 30.30 13.96 14.46
CA ASN A 55 31.47 14.79 14.75
C ASN A 55 32.70 14.29 14.01
N GLY A 56 32.89 12.96 13.94
CA GLY A 56 33.98 12.36 13.16
C GLY A 56 33.88 12.60 11.64
N GLY A 57 32.65 12.76 11.12
CA GLY A 57 32.36 12.87 9.68
C GLY A 57 32.49 14.28 9.10
N ARG A 58 32.53 15.34 9.92
CA ARG A 58 32.47 16.75 9.43
C ARG A 58 33.60 17.16 8.48
N ARG A 59 34.74 16.45 8.52
CA ARG A 59 35.89 16.71 7.64
C ARG A 59 35.65 16.22 6.21
N VAL A 60 34.69 15.31 6.00
CA VAL A 60 34.38 14.73 4.70
C VAL A 60 33.45 15.67 3.94
N LYS A 61 33.99 16.47 3.01
CA LYS A 61 33.20 17.44 2.23
C LYS A 61 33.17 17.12 0.74
N HIS A 62 34.21 16.47 0.25
CA HIS A 62 34.34 16.16 -1.17
C HIS A 62 34.21 14.65 -1.43
N ALA A 63 33.82 14.30 -2.66
CA ALA A 63 33.71 12.90 -3.07
C ALA A 63 35.04 12.13 -2.89
N ARG A 64 36.18 12.80 -3.11
CA ARG A 64 37.52 12.24 -2.89
C ARG A 64 37.82 11.92 -1.43
N ASP A 65 37.17 12.61 -0.50
CA ASP A 65 37.33 12.33 0.93
C ASP A 65 36.55 11.07 1.30
N CYS A 66 35.39 10.86 0.68
CA CYS A 66 34.56 9.66 0.87
C CYS A 66 35.30 8.39 0.45
N GLU A 67 36.09 8.44 -0.63
CA GLU A 67 36.91 7.31 -1.08
C GLU A 67 38.05 6.96 -0.10
N LYS A 68 38.51 7.93 0.70
CA LYS A 68 39.60 7.75 1.68
C LYS A 68 39.08 7.36 3.06
N THR A 69 37.80 7.56 3.32
CA THR A 69 37.20 7.30 4.63
C THR A 69 36.79 5.84 4.73
N GLU A 70 37.33 5.16 5.73
CA GLU A 70 36.96 3.79 6.08
C GLU A 70 36.34 3.80 7.48
N PHE A 71 35.09 3.36 7.57
CA PHE A 71 34.33 3.25 8.82
C PHE A 71 33.29 2.15 8.66
N PHE A 72 32.73 1.72 9.77
CA PHE A 72 31.59 0.81 9.77
C PHE A 72 30.49 1.33 10.68
N ILE A 73 29.25 1.08 10.29
CA ILE A 73 28.05 1.47 11.05
C ILE A 73 27.37 0.20 11.54
N GLU A 74 27.31 0.05 12.85
CA GLU A 74 26.53 -0.97 13.55
C GLU A 74 25.17 -0.38 13.87
N SER A 75 24.14 -0.78 13.12
CA SER A 75 22.76 -0.34 13.34
C SER A 75 21.95 -1.43 14.05
N GLU A 76 20.98 -1.02 14.88
CA GLU A 76 19.95 -1.93 15.38
C GLU A 76 19.07 -2.49 14.24
N PRO A 77 18.24 -3.51 14.49
CA PRO A 77 17.26 -3.98 13.50
C PRO A 77 16.20 -2.90 13.17
N PRO A 78 15.66 -2.89 11.93
CA PRO A 78 14.65 -1.91 11.53
C PRO A 78 13.38 -2.05 12.38
N HIS A 79 12.91 -0.94 12.94
CA HIS A 79 11.72 -0.88 13.80
C HIS A 79 10.83 0.32 13.46
N GLN A 80 9.54 0.21 13.76
CA GLN A 80 8.50 1.19 13.36
C GLN A 80 8.59 2.55 14.07
N ASN A 81 9.10 2.59 15.30
CA ASN A 81 9.18 3.85 16.05
C ASN A 81 10.04 4.90 15.31
N LEU A 82 9.41 6.04 14.97
CA LEU A 82 9.99 7.14 14.20
C LEU A 82 10.97 8.01 15.01
N HIS A 83 10.83 8.02 16.34
CA HIS A 83 11.59 8.91 17.22
C HIS A 83 12.78 8.22 17.88
N ASN A 84 12.82 6.89 17.86
CA ASN A 84 13.95 6.14 18.38
C ASN A 84 14.83 5.65 17.23
N TYR A 85 16.14 5.77 17.43
CA TYR A 85 17.14 5.16 16.59
C TYR A 85 18.45 5.08 17.38
N SER A 86 19.04 3.90 17.42
CA SER A 86 20.31 3.63 18.09
C SER A 86 21.24 2.87 17.15
N ALA A 87 22.37 3.50 16.83
CA ALA A 87 23.46 2.87 16.09
C ALA A 87 24.81 3.38 16.63
N ALA A 88 25.90 2.75 16.22
CA ALA A 88 27.26 3.19 16.53
C ALA A 88 28.11 3.17 15.27
N ILE A 89 28.80 4.28 14.99
CA ILE A 89 29.83 4.31 13.95
C ILE A 89 31.17 4.03 14.62
N ARG A 90 31.97 3.14 14.02
CA ARG A 90 33.36 2.94 14.43
C ARG A 90 34.31 3.14 13.26
N TRP A 91 35.42 3.81 13.54
CA TRP A 91 36.47 4.07 12.57
C TRP A 91 37.84 4.01 13.25
N GLN A 92 38.87 3.81 12.45
CA GLN A 92 40.25 3.78 12.92
C GLN A 92 40.92 5.12 12.67
N GLN A 93 41.29 5.82 13.74
CA GLN A 93 42.08 7.04 13.63
C GLN A 93 43.56 6.72 13.87
N ARG A 94 44.41 7.07 12.92
CA ARG A 94 45.86 7.14 13.15
C ARG A 94 46.21 8.50 13.73
N ASP A 95 46.99 8.50 14.80
CA ASP A 95 47.41 9.72 15.47
C ASP A 95 48.47 10.44 14.62
N GLU A 96 48.25 11.72 14.29
CA GLU A 96 49.15 12.51 13.44
C GLU A 96 50.53 12.70 14.08
N ASN A 97 50.62 12.60 15.41
CA ASN A 97 51.86 12.77 16.18
C ASN A 97 52.73 11.50 16.27
N ALA A 98 52.25 10.34 15.83
CA ALA A 98 52.98 9.06 15.88
C ALA A 98 52.67 8.16 14.67
N PRO A 99 53.36 8.34 13.52
CA PRO A 99 53.06 7.61 12.28
C PRO A 99 53.32 6.08 12.33
N ASN A 100 54.03 5.59 13.35
CA ASN A 100 54.25 4.14 13.62
C ASN A 100 53.34 3.57 14.73
N GLY A 101 52.39 4.35 15.26
CA GLY A 101 51.45 3.89 16.29
C GLY A 101 50.35 2.98 15.72
N THR A 102 49.86 2.04 16.55
CA THR A 102 48.67 1.24 16.20
C THR A 102 47.46 2.16 16.02
N PRO A 103 46.61 1.96 15.00
CA PRO A 103 45.39 2.72 14.82
C PRO A 103 44.51 2.61 16.08
N LYS A 104 43.95 3.75 16.53
CA LYS A 104 43.03 3.79 17.67
C LYS A 104 41.62 3.63 17.15
N ASP A 105 40.91 2.63 17.68
CA ASP A 105 39.50 2.46 17.41
C ASP A 105 38.70 3.58 18.11
N MET A 106 37.95 4.34 17.32
CA MET A 106 37.03 5.35 17.79
C MET A 106 35.60 4.88 17.59
N VAL A 107 34.73 5.26 18.53
CA VAL A 107 33.30 4.94 18.49
C VAL A 107 32.51 6.19 18.79
N GLU A 108 31.52 6.50 17.94
CA GLU A 108 30.56 7.57 18.16
C GLU A 108 29.13 7.00 18.10
N PRO A 109 28.27 7.29 19.09
CA PRO A 109 26.88 6.86 19.04
C PRO A 109 26.11 7.71 18.02
N ILE A 110 25.27 7.05 17.23
CA ILE A 110 24.36 7.66 16.27
C ILE A 110 22.95 7.57 16.86
N GLY A 111 22.33 8.73 17.07
CA GLY A 111 20.94 8.82 17.52
C GLY A 111 19.99 9.22 16.39
N ILE A 112 18.71 9.40 16.73
CA ILE A 112 17.71 9.92 15.79
C ILE A 112 18.07 11.29 15.22
N ASN A 113 18.79 12.11 16.00
CA ASN A 113 19.24 13.44 15.57
C ASN A 113 20.26 13.42 14.43
N ASN A 114 20.89 12.27 14.18
CA ASN A 114 21.86 12.08 13.10
C ASN A 114 21.25 11.34 11.88
N LEU A 115 19.96 11.00 11.94
CA LEU A 115 19.27 10.23 10.90
C LEU A 115 18.28 11.10 10.12
N LEU A 116 18.38 11.03 8.80
CA LEU A 116 17.42 11.56 7.84
C LEU A 116 16.47 10.44 7.44
N LEU A 117 15.17 10.65 7.62
CA LEU A 117 14.15 9.65 7.29
C LEU A 117 13.65 9.83 5.86
N ARG A 118 13.34 8.71 5.20
CA ARG A 118 12.63 8.73 3.92
C ARG A 118 11.28 9.43 4.06
N GLY A 119 10.98 10.34 3.13
CA GLY A 119 9.74 11.12 3.11
C GLY A 119 9.89 12.55 3.64
N CYS A 120 10.94 12.83 4.41
CA CYS A 120 11.33 14.19 4.77
C CYS A 120 11.91 14.93 3.56
N SER A 121 11.81 16.25 3.56
CA SER A 121 12.47 17.14 2.59
C SER A 121 13.60 17.90 3.26
N LEU A 122 14.75 18.03 2.60
CA LEU A 122 15.82 18.89 3.08
C LEU A 122 15.44 20.36 2.82
N GLN A 123 15.62 21.23 3.81
CA GLN A 123 15.31 22.65 3.70
C GLN A 123 16.45 23.46 4.32
N ASN A 124 16.66 24.70 3.86
CA ASN A 124 17.64 25.64 4.42
C ASN A 124 19.05 25.03 4.62
N THR A 125 19.48 24.13 3.73
CA THR A 125 20.81 23.51 3.75
C THR A 125 21.23 23.25 2.32
N GLU A 126 22.38 23.79 1.88
CA GLU A 126 22.78 23.75 0.47
C GLU A 126 23.05 22.31 0.00
N TRP A 127 23.78 21.55 0.82
CA TRP A 127 24.01 20.14 0.58
C TRP A 127 24.21 19.38 1.90
N VAL A 128 23.82 18.12 1.88
CA VAL A 128 24.12 17.15 2.94
C VAL A 128 24.72 15.90 2.32
N LEU A 129 25.78 15.40 2.93
CA LEU A 129 26.41 14.13 2.59
C LEU A 129 26.09 13.12 3.68
N GLY A 130 25.58 11.95 3.28
CA GLY A 130 25.27 10.88 4.21
C GLY A 130 25.41 9.50 3.59
N VAL A 131 25.25 8.50 4.44
CA VAL A 131 25.35 7.07 4.09
C VAL A 131 24.02 6.40 4.33
N VAL A 132 23.56 5.62 3.37
CA VAL A 132 22.28 4.93 3.43
C VAL A 132 22.36 3.75 4.39
N VAL A 133 21.48 3.72 5.40
CA VAL A 133 21.40 2.63 6.38
C VAL A 133 20.25 1.68 6.06
N TYR A 134 19.04 2.20 5.80
CA TYR A 134 17.89 1.36 5.42
C TYR A 134 17.35 1.75 4.06
N THR A 135 16.95 0.75 3.27
CA THR A 135 16.38 0.94 1.93
C THR A 135 15.03 0.23 1.78
N GLY A 136 14.19 0.75 0.88
CA GLY A 136 12.94 0.11 0.49
C GLY A 136 12.02 -0.22 1.69
N PRO A 137 11.63 -1.50 1.87
CA PRO A 137 10.67 -1.92 2.91
C PRO A 137 11.22 -1.78 4.34
N GLU A 138 12.54 -1.69 4.52
CA GLU A 138 13.16 -1.55 5.84
C GLU A 138 13.17 -0.11 6.36
N THR A 139 12.88 0.87 5.49
CA THR A 139 12.78 2.27 5.92
C THR A 139 11.62 2.46 6.90
N LYS A 140 11.81 3.30 7.93
CA LYS A 140 10.81 3.48 9.00
C LYS A 140 9.44 3.88 8.46
N ILE A 141 9.37 4.70 7.42
CA ILE A 141 8.10 5.09 6.78
C ILE A 141 7.36 3.89 6.14
N MET A 142 8.09 2.98 5.49
CA MET A 142 7.48 1.80 4.85
C MET A 142 7.01 0.78 5.88
N LEU A 143 7.75 0.61 6.98
CA LEU A 143 7.32 -0.23 8.10
C LEU A 143 6.00 0.24 8.74
N ASN A 144 5.71 1.54 8.66
CA ASN A 144 4.45 2.13 9.13
C ASN A 144 3.36 2.16 8.04
N SER A 145 3.71 2.12 6.76
CA SER A 145 2.76 2.18 5.65
C SER A 145 2.03 0.85 5.39
N GLY A 146 2.63 -0.27 5.78
CA GLY A 146 2.07 -1.61 5.56
C GLY A 146 1.90 -1.98 4.09
N GLU A 147 1.44 -3.20 3.83
CA GLU A 147 1.03 -3.59 2.48
C GLU A 147 -0.38 -3.08 2.18
N THR A 148 -0.60 -2.57 0.96
CA THR A 148 -1.92 -2.06 0.57
C THR A 148 -2.93 -3.22 0.51
N PRO A 149 -3.95 -3.27 1.38
CA PRO A 149 -4.91 -4.36 1.37
C PRO A 149 -5.84 -4.26 0.17
N THR A 150 -6.34 -5.41 -0.30
CA THR A 150 -7.39 -5.43 -1.32
C THR A 150 -8.72 -5.01 -0.68
N LYS A 151 -9.23 -3.84 -1.10
CA LYS A 151 -10.52 -3.32 -0.62
C LYS A 151 -11.67 -4.07 -1.30
N ARG A 152 -12.60 -4.59 -0.51
CA ARG A 152 -13.83 -5.24 -0.99
C ARG A 152 -15.04 -4.41 -0.55
N PRO A 153 -15.90 -3.98 -1.48
CA PRO A 153 -17.02 -3.10 -1.16
C PRO A 153 -18.08 -3.80 -0.32
N ALA A 154 -18.81 -3.03 0.49
CA ALA A 154 -19.84 -3.55 1.37
C ALA A 154 -20.96 -4.27 0.58
N LEU A 155 -21.35 -3.70 -0.57
CA LEU A 155 -22.36 -4.28 -1.45
C LEU A 155 -21.94 -5.65 -2.01
N ALA A 156 -20.65 -5.87 -2.28
CA ALA A 156 -20.19 -7.18 -2.75
C ALA A 156 -20.34 -8.26 -1.67
N ARG A 157 -20.13 -7.91 -0.39
CA ARG A 157 -20.38 -8.83 0.73
C ARG A 157 -21.87 -9.12 0.88
N ALA A 158 -22.73 -8.11 0.75
CA ALA A 158 -24.18 -8.27 0.81
C ALA A 158 -24.72 -9.12 -0.37
N MET A 159 -24.18 -8.96 -1.57
CA MET A 159 -24.56 -9.75 -2.74
C MET A 159 -24.27 -11.24 -2.54
N ASN A 160 -23.11 -11.60 -1.99
CA ASN A 160 -22.80 -13.01 -1.72
C ASN A 160 -23.84 -13.66 -0.77
N PHE A 161 -24.34 -12.89 0.20
CA PHE A 161 -25.42 -13.35 1.07
C PHE A 161 -26.75 -13.52 0.31
N GLN A 162 -27.07 -12.64 -0.65
CA GLN A 162 -28.29 -12.74 -1.47
C GLN A 162 -28.26 -13.91 -2.48
N VAL A 163 -27.07 -14.36 -2.90
CA VAL A 163 -26.92 -15.52 -3.78
C VAL A 163 -27.39 -16.82 -3.10
N ILE A 164 -27.27 -16.93 -1.76
CA ILE A 164 -27.66 -18.13 -1.00
C ILE A 164 -29.18 -18.41 -1.07
N PRO A 165 -30.07 -17.42 -0.80
CA PRO A 165 -31.51 -17.59 -1.03
C PRO A 165 -31.88 -17.99 -2.46
N ASN A 166 -31.21 -17.41 -3.48
CA ASN A 166 -31.47 -17.76 -4.88
C ASN A 166 -31.17 -19.24 -5.17
N PHE A 167 -30.05 -19.75 -4.65
CA PHE A 167 -29.74 -21.19 -4.75
C PHE A 167 -30.76 -22.06 -4.00
N THR A 168 -31.27 -21.58 -2.87
CA THR A 168 -32.27 -22.32 -2.09
C THR A 168 -33.60 -22.40 -2.85
N ILE A 169 -34.06 -21.30 -3.44
CA ILE A 169 -35.27 -21.28 -4.29
C ILE A 169 -35.08 -22.17 -5.52
N LEU A 170 -33.92 -22.09 -6.18
CA LEU A 170 -33.58 -22.95 -7.32
C LEU A 170 -33.66 -24.43 -6.94
N PHE A 171 -33.08 -24.82 -5.81
CA PHE A 171 -33.12 -26.20 -5.33
C PHE A 171 -34.55 -26.67 -5.07
N ILE A 172 -35.39 -25.83 -4.43
CA ILE A 172 -36.81 -26.15 -4.17
C ILE A 172 -37.57 -26.34 -5.49
N LEU A 173 -37.39 -25.45 -6.46
CA LEU A 173 -38.06 -25.57 -7.77
C LEU A 173 -37.65 -26.84 -8.52
N CYS A 174 -36.36 -27.18 -8.50
CA CYS A 174 -35.87 -28.41 -9.13
C CYS A 174 -36.41 -29.66 -8.41
N LEU A 175 -36.50 -29.63 -7.08
CA LEU A 175 -37.06 -30.71 -6.27
C LEU A 175 -38.55 -30.92 -6.57
N VAL A 176 -39.33 -29.84 -6.61
CA VAL A 176 -40.76 -29.90 -6.98
C VAL A 176 -40.93 -30.44 -8.40
N THR A 177 -40.12 -29.96 -9.35
CA THR A 177 -40.15 -30.43 -10.74
C THR A 177 -39.82 -31.93 -10.84
N GLY A 178 -38.79 -32.38 -10.14
CA GLY A 178 -38.41 -33.79 -10.09
C GLY A 178 -39.50 -34.69 -9.49
N ILE A 179 -40.11 -34.26 -8.38
CA ILE A 179 -41.21 -35.01 -7.73
C ILE A 179 -42.44 -35.07 -8.64
N VAL A 180 -42.89 -33.93 -9.18
CA VAL A 180 -44.08 -33.87 -10.04
C VAL A 180 -43.87 -34.71 -11.29
N ASN A 181 -42.70 -34.64 -11.92
CA ASN A 181 -42.39 -35.46 -13.09
C ASN A 181 -42.36 -36.95 -12.72
N GLY A 182 -41.67 -37.33 -11.64
CA GLY A 182 -41.62 -38.73 -11.19
C GLY A 182 -43.00 -39.32 -10.86
N VAL A 183 -43.88 -38.55 -10.20
CA VAL A 183 -45.26 -38.96 -9.92
C VAL A 183 -46.10 -39.04 -11.20
N SER A 184 -45.94 -38.09 -12.13
CA SER A 184 -46.65 -38.09 -13.41
C SER A 184 -46.30 -39.32 -14.25
N TRP A 185 -45.02 -39.70 -14.29
CA TRP A 185 -44.55 -40.93 -14.96
C TRP A 185 -44.98 -42.23 -14.27
N ALA A 186 -45.31 -42.18 -12.98
CA ALA A 186 -45.94 -43.31 -12.30
C ALA A 186 -47.44 -43.44 -12.62
N SER A 187 -48.08 -42.39 -13.11
CA SER A 187 -49.49 -42.37 -13.49
C SER A 187 -49.69 -42.78 -14.96
N LEU A 188 -50.78 -43.52 -15.24
CA LEU A 188 -51.18 -43.90 -16.60
C LEU A 188 -51.82 -42.69 -17.30
N GLY A 189 -51.02 -41.92 -18.04
CA GLY A 189 -51.47 -40.80 -18.87
C GLY A 189 -51.36 -41.07 -20.38
N SER A 190 -51.68 -40.09 -21.22
CA SER A 190 -51.61 -40.21 -22.69
C SER A 190 -50.20 -40.55 -23.20
N TRP A 191 -49.18 -40.13 -22.48
CA TRP A 191 -47.76 -40.42 -22.74
C TRP A 191 -47.45 -41.92 -22.81
N THR A 192 -48.18 -42.80 -22.12
CA THR A 192 -47.93 -44.26 -22.20
C THR A 192 -48.32 -44.88 -23.54
N PHE A 193 -49.16 -44.20 -24.33
CA PHE A 193 -49.62 -44.68 -25.64
C PHE A 193 -48.88 -44.01 -26.81
N PHE A 194 -48.42 -42.78 -26.64
CA PHE A 194 -47.86 -41.97 -27.73
C PHE A 194 -46.35 -41.71 -27.62
N GLU A 195 -45.72 -41.92 -26.46
CA GLU A 195 -44.27 -41.74 -26.28
C GLU A 195 -43.54 -43.07 -26.07
N PHE A 196 -42.34 -43.18 -26.65
CA PHE A 196 -41.52 -44.40 -26.61
C PHE A 196 -40.71 -44.49 -25.30
N GLY A 197 -41.41 -44.64 -24.17
CA GLY A 197 -40.81 -45.00 -22.88
C GLY A 197 -40.10 -43.86 -22.13
N SER A 198 -39.76 -44.12 -20.86
CA SER A 198 -39.09 -43.20 -19.95
C SER A 198 -37.56 -43.29 -20.09
N TYR A 199 -36.87 -42.14 -19.98
CA TYR A 199 -35.41 -42.03 -20.04
C TYR A 199 -34.71 -42.72 -18.87
N GLY A 200 -35.34 -42.74 -17.69
CA GLY A 200 -34.82 -43.33 -16.45
C GLY A 200 -35.22 -44.78 -16.21
N GLY A 201 -36.10 -45.37 -17.03
CA GLY A 201 -36.57 -46.76 -16.92
C GLY A 201 -37.45 -47.07 -15.69
N SER A 202 -37.37 -46.27 -14.61
CA SER A 202 -38.23 -46.34 -13.44
C SER A 202 -38.65 -44.94 -12.97
N PRO A 203 -39.86 -44.77 -12.40
CA PRO A 203 -40.36 -43.44 -11.99
C PRO A 203 -39.44 -42.66 -11.03
N PRO A 204 -38.76 -43.29 -10.05
CA PRO A 204 -37.81 -42.57 -9.18
C PRO A 204 -36.57 -42.06 -9.94
N VAL A 205 -36.04 -42.84 -10.87
CA VAL A 205 -34.88 -42.45 -11.68
C VAL A 205 -35.25 -41.33 -12.65
N GLU A 206 -36.45 -41.38 -13.23
CA GLU A 206 -36.98 -40.30 -14.07
C GLU A 206 -37.14 -38.98 -13.29
N GLY A 207 -37.56 -39.05 -12.02
CA GLY A 207 -37.60 -37.88 -11.13
C GLY A 207 -36.21 -37.28 -10.85
N ILE A 208 -35.18 -38.13 -10.69
CA ILE A 208 -33.79 -37.67 -10.52
C ILE A 208 -33.26 -37.04 -11.81
N VAL A 209 -33.51 -37.67 -12.97
CA VAL A 209 -33.12 -37.10 -14.27
C VAL A 209 -33.79 -35.74 -14.47
N ALA A 210 -35.09 -35.62 -14.15
CA ALA A 210 -35.83 -34.37 -14.22
C ALA A 210 -35.35 -33.30 -13.22
N PHE A 211 -34.87 -33.70 -12.03
CA PHE A 211 -34.23 -32.77 -11.10
C PHE A 211 -32.98 -32.13 -11.70
N PHE A 212 -32.07 -32.93 -12.27
CA PHE A 212 -30.85 -32.41 -12.91
C PHE A 212 -31.14 -31.66 -14.21
N ALA A 213 -32.12 -32.10 -15.00
CA ALA A 213 -32.60 -31.35 -16.16
C ALA A 213 -33.22 -30.00 -15.74
N GLY A 214 -33.93 -29.98 -14.61
CA GLY A 214 -34.48 -28.76 -13.99
C GLY A 214 -33.39 -27.77 -13.59
N LEU A 215 -32.24 -28.23 -13.07
CA LEU A 215 -31.11 -27.35 -12.76
C LEU A 215 -30.59 -26.61 -14.01
N ILE A 216 -30.55 -27.30 -15.16
CA ILE A 216 -30.15 -26.70 -16.43
C ILE A 216 -31.24 -25.74 -16.93
N LEU A 217 -32.51 -26.15 -16.86
CA LEU A 217 -33.66 -25.36 -17.29
C LEU A 217 -33.77 -24.03 -16.52
N PHE A 218 -33.52 -24.08 -15.20
CA PHE A 218 -33.64 -22.93 -14.30
C PHE A 218 -32.29 -22.25 -14.01
N GLN A 219 -31.23 -22.53 -14.76
CA GLN A 219 -29.89 -21.96 -14.52
C GLN A 219 -29.85 -20.42 -14.49
N ASN A 220 -30.80 -19.77 -15.17
CA ASN A 220 -30.90 -18.30 -15.21
C ASN A 220 -31.34 -17.66 -13.89
N PHE A 221 -31.79 -18.44 -12.89
CA PHE A 221 -32.11 -17.92 -11.55
C PHE A 221 -30.89 -17.35 -10.81
N VAL A 222 -29.69 -17.84 -11.13
CA VAL A 222 -28.43 -17.26 -10.65
C VAL A 222 -27.76 -16.57 -11.85
N PRO A 223 -28.07 -15.29 -12.12
CA PRO A 223 -27.55 -14.61 -13.29
C PRO A 223 -26.03 -14.45 -13.19
N ILE A 224 -25.32 -15.19 -14.05
CA ILE A 224 -23.86 -15.06 -14.20
C ILE A 224 -23.48 -13.62 -14.55
N SER A 225 -24.36 -12.91 -15.26
CA SER A 225 -24.18 -11.52 -15.67
C SER A 225 -24.17 -10.52 -14.51
N LEU A 226 -24.64 -10.86 -13.31
CA LEU A 226 -24.74 -9.93 -12.19
C LEU A 226 -23.38 -9.32 -11.81
N TYR A 227 -22.36 -10.16 -11.68
CA TYR A 227 -21.02 -9.74 -11.29
C TYR A 227 -20.37 -8.82 -12.33
N ILE A 228 -20.41 -9.22 -13.60
CA ILE A 228 -19.81 -8.41 -14.68
C ILE A 228 -20.57 -7.09 -14.88
N THR A 229 -21.89 -7.10 -14.71
CA THR A 229 -22.70 -5.87 -14.82
C THR A 229 -22.32 -4.88 -13.72
N LEU A 230 -22.12 -5.34 -12.48
CA LEU A 230 -21.65 -4.48 -11.39
C LEU A 230 -20.25 -3.92 -11.61
N GLU A 231 -19.31 -4.73 -12.12
CA GLU A 231 -17.96 -4.26 -12.45
C GLU A 231 -17.97 -3.19 -13.55
N ILE A 232 -18.81 -3.37 -14.58
CA ILE A 232 -18.99 -2.36 -15.64
C ILE A 232 -19.59 -1.08 -15.05
N ILE A 233 -20.66 -1.18 -14.24
CA ILE A 233 -21.30 -0.02 -13.61
C ILE A 233 -20.29 0.76 -12.76
N ARG A 234 -19.53 0.09 -11.90
CA ARG A 234 -18.52 0.73 -11.05
C ARG A 234 -17.39 1.37 -11.86
N SER A 235 -16.96 0.72 -12.94
CA SER A 235 -15.95 1.28 -13.85
C SER A 235 -16.45 2.55 -14.53
N VAL A 236 -17.70 2.57 -15.00
CA VAL A 236 -18.34 3.76 -15.60
C VAL A 236 -18.50 4.88 -14.56
N GLN A 237 -18.91 4.55 -13.32
CA GLN A 237 -18.97 5.52 -12.23
C GLN A 237 -17.61 6.14 -11.92
N ALA A 238 -16.54 5.33 -11.88
CA ALA A 238 -15.18 5.83 -11.70
C ALA A 238 -14.75 6.75 -12.85
N LEU A 239 -15.14 6.46 -14.10
CA LEU A 239 -14.90 7.36 -15.23
C LEU A 239 -15.64 8.69 -15.08
N PHE A 240 -16.90 8.68 -14.62
CA PHE A 240 -17.62 9.92 -14.36
C PHE A 240 -16.97 10.77 -13.26
N ILE A 241 -16.46 10.15 -12.19
CA ILE A 241 -15.68 10.85 -11.17
C ILE A 241 -14.41 11.49 -11.78
N PHE A 242 -13.74 10.79 -12.70
CA PHE A 242 -12.53 11.30 -13.34
C PHE A 242 -12.78 12.48 -14.30
N TYR A 243 -13.91 12.46 -15.00
CA TYR A 243 -14.27 13.50 -15.98
C TYR A 243 -15.06 14.68 -15.40
N ASP A 244 -15.30 14.70 -14.10
CA ASP A 244 -16.00 15.79 -13.45
C ASP A 244 -15.12 17.07 -13.38
N LEU A 245 -15.60 18.15 -13.99
CA LEU A 245 -14.91 19.44 -14.04
C LEU A 245 -14.93 20.17 -12.70
N ASP A 246 -15.93 19.91 -11.85
CA ASP A 246 -16.05 20.56 -10.54
C ASP A 246 -15.03 20.01 -9.53
N MET A 247 -14.49 18.81 -9.79
CA MET A 247 -13.45 18.17 -8.99
C MET A 247 -12.02 18.43 -9.50
N VAL A 248 -11.84 19.43 -10.36
CA VAL A 248 -10.51 19.83 -10.86
C VAL A 248 -9.92 20.97 -10.04
N TYR A 249 -8.75 20.72 -9.45
CA TYR A 249 -8.02 21.75 -8.72
C TYR A 249 -7.14 22.58 -9.66
N GLN A 250 -7.61 23.79 -9.96
CA GLN A 250 -7.00 24.69 -10.95
C GLN A 250 -5.54 25.06 -10.67
N ARG A 251 -5.15 25.27 -9.40
CA ARG A 251 -3.78 25.73 -9.08
C ARG A 251 -2.69 24.71 -9.43
N LEU A 252 -3.00 23.42 -9.30
CA LEU A 252 -2.06 22.33 -9.63
C LEU A 252 -2.42 21.65 -10.96
N ASN A 253 -3.50 22.09 -11.61
CA ASN A 253 -4.07 21.47 -12.81
C ASN A 253 -4.23 19.95 -12.66
N MET A 254 -4.77 19.53 -11.51
CA MET A 254 -4.98 18.11 -11.18
C MET A 254 -6.47 17.81 -11.03
N ALA A 255 -6.95 16.78 -11.74
CA ALA A 255 -8.30 16.24 -11.60
C ALA A 255 -8.37 15.17 -10.51
N CYS A 256 -9.58 14.84 -10.06
CA CYS A 256 -9.83 13.70 -9.18
C CYS A 256 -9.53 12.37 -9.90
N VAL A 257 -8.45 11.69 -9.51
CA VAL A 257 -8.06 10.41 -10.12
C VAL A 257 -8.46 9.25 -9.21
N PRO A 258 -9.53 8.49 -9.50
CA PRO A 258 -9.87 7.30 -8.73
C PRO A 258 -8.82 6.21 -8.96
N ARG A 259 -8.09 5.86 -7.90
CA ARG A 259 -7.04 4.81 -7.93
C ARG A 259 -7.61 3.41 -7.83
N THR A 260 -8.80 3.27 -7.26
CA THR A 260 -9.48 1.99 -7.09
C THR A 260 -10.90 2.14 -7.62
N TRP A 261 -11.25 1.41 -8.67
CA TRP A 261 -12.52 1.59 -9.39
C TRP A 261 -13.69 0.81 -8.79
N ASN A 262 -13.42 -0.16 -7.89
CA ASN A 262 -14.44 -1.06 -7.35
C ASN A 262 -15.14 -0.56 -6.07
N ILE A 263 -14.83 0.64 -5.58
CA ILE A 263 -15.33 1.19 -4.31
C ILE A 263 -16.15 2.49 -4.50
N SER A 264 -16.64 2.76 -5.72
CA SER A 264 -17.45 3.95 -6.00
C SER A 264 -18.80 3.96 -5.27
N ASP A 265 -19.29 2.81 -4.82
CA ASP A 265 -20.52 2.68 -4.03
C ASP A 265 -20.28 2.89 -2.53
N ASP A 266 -19.09 2.55 -2.02
CA ASP A 266 -18.76 2.70 -0.59
C ASP A 266 -18.70 4.18 -0.17
N VAL A 267 -18.33 5.10 -1.07
CA VAL A 267 -18.31 6.55 -0.76
C VAL A 267 -19.69 7.12 -0.40
N GLY A 268 -20.78 6.46 -0.83
CA GLY A 268 -22.14 6.84 -0.42
C GLY A 268 -22.57 6.30 0.95
N GLN A 269 -21.74 5.47 1.59
CA GLN A 269 -22.03 4.79 2.86
C GLN A 269 -21.07 5.21 3.98
N ILE A 270 -20.30 6.27 3.78
CA ILE A 270 -19.34 6.76 4.79
C ILE A 270 -20.08 7.41 5.96
N GLU A 271 -19.81 6.95 7.18
CA GLU A 271 -20.35 7.53 8.41
C GLU A 271 -19.32 8.39 9.15
N TYR A 272 -18.04 8.03 9.04
CA TYR A 272 -16.94 8.67 9.74
C TYR A 272 -15.87 9.11 8.75
N ILE A 273 -15.48 10.39 8.82
CA ILE A 273 -14.37 10.96 8.06
C ILE A 273 -13.26 11.28 9.06
N PHE A 274 -12.14 10.55 8.96
CA PHE A 274 -10.92 10.89 9.67
C PHE A 274 -10.12 11.86 8.81
N SER A 275 -10.04 13.11 9.24
CA SER A 275 -9.27 14.15 8.55
C SER A 275 -7.95 14.40 9.27
N ASP A 276 -6.87 14.46 8.52
CA ASP A 276 -5.62 15.03 9.02
C ASP A 276 -5.76 16.56 9.13
N LYS A 277 -5.04 17.17 10.07
CA LYS A 277 -5.04 18.62 10.27
C LYS A 277 -4.11 19.29 9.27
N THR A 278 -2.86 18.86 9.21
CA THR A 278 -1.81 19.53 8.43
C THR A 278 -1.88 19.07 6.97
N GLY A 279 -1.86 20.02 6.03
CA GLY A 279 -1.91 19.70 4.60
C GLY A 279 -3.29 19.29 4.06
N THR A 280 -4.26 18.96 4.93
CA THR A 280 -5.65 18.69 4.54
C THR A 280 -6.59 19.82 4.99
N LEU A 281 -6.68 20.11 6.30
CA LEU A 281 -7.54 21.19 6.79
C LEU A 281 -6.89 22.58 6.68
N THR A 282 -5.59 22.67 6.91
CA THR A 282 -4.86 23.94 6.89
C THR A 282 -3.91 24.05 5.70
N GLN A 283 -3.95 25.18 4.98
CA GLN A 283 -2.88 25.53 4.05
C GLN A 283 -1.59 25.82 4.83
N ASN A 284 -0.45 25.33 4.36
CA ASN A 284 0.86 25.49 5.02
C ASN A 284 1.45 26.90 4.80
N ALA A 285 0.64 27.93 4.99
CA ALA A 285 1.01 29.34 4.94
C ALA A 285 0.56 30.00 6.24
N MET A 286 1.48 30.69 6.92
CA MET A 286 1.15 31.53 8.07
C MET A 286 1.09 32.98 7.59
N GLU A 287 -0.04 33.64 7.83
CA GLU A 287 -0.24 35.08 7.61
C GLU A 287 0.08 35.88 8.88
#